data_AF-A0A0Q6UGL7-F1
#
_entry.id   AF-A0A0Q6UGL7-F1
#
_cell.length_a   1.000
_cell.length_b   1.000
_cell.length_c   1.000
_cell.angle_alpha   90.00
_cell.angle_beta   90.00
_cell.angle_gamma   90.00
#
_symmetry.space_group_name_H-M   'P 1'
#
loop_
_entity.id
_entity.type
_entity.pdbx_description
1 polymer ?
#
loop_
_entity_poly.entity_id
_entity_poly.type
_entity_poly.pdbx_seq_one_letter_code
_entity_poly.pdbx_strand_id
1 'polypeptide(L)'
;MAGARIMAGADDMTSVWAASGDLAVGQTLQADDLTAARVRFADAADQQRYLTADDELPADLTLTRPLAQGELVPAGALGEAAADDTVSVSIAVPAEHVPTGLARGSRVDVWVIGEDRRSRAAAELVLADVVILDAPVVTDSFASATTRQLVLAVPEAEEESLAAVLAASGDDRVRVVGRG
;
A
#
# COMPACT_ATOMS: atom_id res chain seq x y z
N MET A 1 19.60 -60.14 5.86
CA MET A 1 19.53 -59.09 4.83
C MET A 1 18.81 -57.89 5.44
N ALA A 2 19.55 -57.00 6.09
CA ALA A 2 19.04 -55.71 6.57
C ALA A 2 20.00 -54.65 6.04
N GLY A 3 19.48 -53.62 5.37
CA GLY A 3 20.34 -52.60 4.78
C GLY A 3 19.55 -51.56 3.98
N ALA A 4 19.12 -50.53 4.71
CA ALA A 4 18.88 -49.16 4.25
C ALA A 4 18.02 -48.94 2.99
N ARG A 5 16.76 -48.53 3.20
CA ARG A 5 16.12 -47.58 2.28
C ARG A 5 16.83 -46.24 2.44
N ILE A 6 17.65 -45.91 1.46
CA ILE A 6 18.37 -44.65 1.33
C ILE A 6 17.38 -43.55 0.96
N MET A 7 17.34 -42.51 1.81
CA MET A 7 17.22 -41.07 1.49
C MET A 7 16.23 -40.67 0.38
N ALA A 8 14.99 -40.35 0.74
CA ALA A 8 14.03 -39.67 -0.14
C ALA A 8 13.54 -38.35 0.49
N GLY A 9 14.43 -37.61 1.14
CA GLY A 9 14.09 -36.36 1.85
C GLY A 9 14.98 -35.17 1.52
N ALA A 10 15.87 -35.30 0.53
CA ALA A 10 16.84 -34.25 0.18
C ALA A 10 16.36 -33.31 -0.94
N ASP A 11 15.25 -33.61 -1.62
CA ASP A 11 14.87 -32.93 -2.87
C ASP A 11 13.71 -31.93 -2.76
N ASP A 12 13.05 -31.77 -1.60
CA ASP A 12 11.97 -30.78 -1.41
C ASP A 12 12.44 -29.54 -0.63
N MET A 13 13.57 -28.95 -1.03
CA MET A 13 14.04 -27.67 -0.49
C MET A 13 13.85 -26.59 -1.56
N THR A 14 13.15 -25.51 -1.22
CA THR A 14 12.93 -24.37 -2.11
C THR A 14 13.96 -23.28 -1.83
N SER A 15 14.47 -22.65 -2.88
CA SER A 15 15.34 -21.48 -2.78
C SER A 15 14.50 -20.21 -2.62
N VAL A 16 14.70 -19.48 -1.52
CA VAL A 16 14.01 -18.21 -1.23
C VAL A 16 15.03 -17.15 -0.87
N TRP A 17 14.68 -15.88 -1.08
CA TRP A 17 15.54 -14.77 -0.68
C TRP A 17 15.47 -14.53 0.82
N ALA A 18 16.62 -14.20 1.41
CA ALA A 18 16.77 -13.74 2.78
C ALA A 18 17.63 -12.47 2.81
N ALA A 19 17.43 -11.62 3.82
CA ALA A 19 18.22 -10.40 3.98
C ALA A 19 19.68 -10.73 4.33
N SER A 20 20.64 -10.16 3.58
CA SER A 20 22.08 -10.35 3.82
C SER A 20 22.57 -9.57 5.05
N GLY A 21 21.87 -8.50 5.42
CA GLY A 21 22.05 -7.66 6.60
C GLY A 21 20.72 -7.10 7.11
N ASP A 22 20.75 -6.18 8.06
CA ASP A 22 19.54 -5.45 8.50
C ASP A 22 19.12 -4.45 7.42
N LEU A 23 17.84 -4.50 7.03
CA LEU A 23 17.27 -3.67 5.97
C LEU A 23 16.16 -2.78 6.51
N ALA A 24 16.13 -1.53 6.07
CA ALA A 24 15.20 -0.52 6.57
C ALA A 24 13.87 -0.50 5.79
N VAL A 25 12.81 0.00 6.43
CA VAL A 25 11.58 0.39 5.71
C VAL A 25 11.90 1.50 4.70
N GLY A 26 11.27 1.47 3.53
CA GLY A 26 11.52 2.39 2.42
C GLY A 26 12.77 2.08 1.60
N GLN A 27 13.58 1.10 2.00
CA GLN A 27 14.75 0.71 1.23
C GLN A 27 14.34 -0.06 -0.04
N THR A 28 14.83 0.38 -1.20
CA THR A 28 14.77 -0.39 -2.44
C THR A 28 15.76 -1.54 -2.37
N LEU A 29 15.30 -2.77 -2.61
CA LEU A 29 16.13 -3.96 -2.56
C LEU A 29 17.08 -4.02 -3.75
N GLN A 30 18.35 -4.23 -3.47
CA GLN A 30 19.35 -4.57 -4.47
C GLN A 30 19.79 -6.04 -4.34
N ALA A 31 20.42 -6.56 -5.40
CA ALA A 31 20.90 -7.95 -5.40
C ALA A 31 21.88 -8.23 -4.23
N ASP A 32 22.69 -7.25 -3.84
CA ASP A 32 23.66 -7.38 -2.74
C ASP A 32 23.02 -7.35 -1.33
N ASP A 33 21.77 -6.87 -1.23
CA ASP A 33 21.00 -6.89 0.03
C ASP A 33 20.42 -8.28 0.33
N LEU A 34 20.55 -9.22 -0.61
CA LEU A 34 19.87 -10.51 -0.58
C LEU A 34 20.84 -11.68 -0.67
N THR A 35 20.46 -12.76 -0.02
CA THR A 35 21.16 -14.04 -0.10
C THR A 35 20.16 -15.17 -0.24
N ALA A 36 20.51 -16.19 -1.02
CA ALA A 36 19.63 -17.34 -1.23
C ALA A 36 19.68 -18.27 0.00
N ALA A 37 18.51 -18.55 0.58
CA ALA A 37 18.32 -19.50 1.66
C ALA A 37 17.54 -20.72 1.17
N ARG A 38 17.95 -21.92 1.58
CA ARG A 38 17.21 -23.16 1.29
C ARG A 38 16.30 -23.53 2.44
N VAL A 39 15.00 -23.52 2.18
CA VAL A 39 13.96 -23.73 3.19
C VAL A 39 13.03 -24.84 2.77
N ARG A 40 12.62 -25.67 3.74
CA ARG A 40 11.56 -26.65 3.55
C ARG A 40 10.24 -26.06 4.03
N PHE A 41 9.29 -25.90 3.13
CA PHE A 41 7.92 -25.53 3.48
C PHE A 41 7.07 -26.77 3.75
N ALA A 42 6.06 -26.64 4.60
CA ALA A 42 5.11 -27.72 4.86
C ALA A 42 4.16 -27.92 3.67
N ASP A 43 3.81 -26.84 2.98
CA ASP A 43 2.99 -26.83 1.77
C ASP A 43 3.36 -25.65 0.84
N ALA A 44 2.78 -25.67 -0.37
CA ALA A 44 3.02 -24.64 -1.39
C ALA A 44 2.39 -23.27 -1.04
N ALA A 45 1.35 -23.23 -0.21
CA ALA A 45 0.74 -21.97 0.21
C ALA A 45 1.67 -21.21 1.15
N ASP A 46 2.38 -21.92 2.03
CA ASP A 46 3.43 -21.35 2.87
C ASP A 46 4.61 -20.82 2.07
N GLN A 47 5.01 -21.52 1.01
CA GLN A 47 6.07 -21.06 0.11
C GLN A 47 5.68 -19.74 -0.58
N GLN A 48 4.44 -19.62 -1.07
CA GLN A 48 3.95 -18.43 -1.78
C GLN A 48 3.97 -17.14 -0.94
N ARG A 49 4.18 -17.25 0.39
CA ARG A 49 4.30 -16.09 1.29
C ARG A 49 5.69 -15.45 1.24
N TYR A 50 6.66 -16.06 0.56
CA TYR A 50 8.05 -15.60 0.50
C TYR A 50 8.51 -15.46 -0.95
N LEU A 51 9.48 -14.57 -1.16
CA LEU A 51 10.06 -14.34 -2.48
C LEU A 51 11.00 -15.49 -2.86
N THR A 52 10.72 -16.13 -3.99
CA THR A 52 11.52 -17.21 -4.58
C THR A 52 12.80 -16.65 -5.19
N ALA A 53 13.91 -17.40 -5.06
CA ALA A 53 15.20 -17.01 -5.61
C ALA A 53 15.44 -17.49 -7.05
N ASP A 54 14.43 -18.11 -7.67
CA ASP A 54 14.50 -18.63 -9.04
C ASP A 54 14.11 -17.57 -10.09
N ASP A 55 13.43 -16.49 -9.65
CA ASP A 55 12.99 -15.40 -10.51
C ASP A 55 13.93 -14.19 -10.40
N GLU A 56 14.10 -13.47 -11.50
CA GLU A 56 14.84 -12.20 -11.52
C GLU A 56 14.09 -11.19 -10.64
N LEU A 57 14.81 -10.56 -9.72
CA LEU A 57 14.25 -9.54 -8.84
C LEU A 57 13.67 -8.41 -9.70
N PRO A 58 12.36 -8.11 -9.61
CA PRO A 58 11.79 -6.95 -10.25
C PRO A 58 12.60 -5.70 -9.88
N ALA A 59 12.95 -4.90 -10.87
CA ALA A 59 13.50 -3.57 -10.61
C ALA A 59 12.47 -2.81 -9.77
N ASP A 60 12.93 -2.15 -8.70
CA ASP A 60 12.14 -1.22 -7.89
C ASP A 60 11.26 -1.83 -6.77
N LEU A 61 11.56 -3.03 -6.26
CA LEU A 61 10.92 -3.53 -5.03
C LEU A 61 11.41 -2.77 -3.80
N THR A 62 10.48 -2.26 -2.99
CA THR A 62 10.77 -1.48 -1.78
C THR A 62 10.18 -2.14 -0.54
N LEU A 63 10.90 -2.09 0.57
CA LEU A 63 10.43 -2.65 1.84
C LEU A 63 9.36 -1.78 2.49
N THR A 64 8.21 -2.36 2.82
CA THR A 64 7.13 -1.70 3.58
C THR A 64 7.30 -1.84 5.10
N ARG A 65 8.30 -2.63 5.53
CA ARG A 65 8.71 -2.82 6.92
C ARG A 65 10.20 -3.20 6.98
N PRO A 66 10.89 -2.97 8.10
CA PRO A 66 12.27 -3.43 8.24
C PRO A 66 12.36 -4.97 8.26
N LEU A 67 13.51 -5.50 7.82
CA LEU A 67 13.87 -6.92 7.92
C LEU A 67 15.19 -7.06 8.68
N ALA A 68 15.28 -8.07 9.54
CA ALA A 68 16.54 -8.37 10.22
C ALA A 68 17.45 -9.24 9.36
N GLN A 69 18.76 -9.20 9.60
CA GLN A 69 19.71 -10.09 8.95
C GLN A 69 19.27 -11.56 9.05
N GLY A 70 19.23 -12.25 7.90
CA GLY A 70 18.84 -13.65 7.79
C GLY A 70 17.33 -13.90 7.81
N GLU A 71 16.50 -12.87 7.96
CA GLU A 71 15.05 -12.99 7.80
C GLU A 71 14.71 -13.33 6.34
N LEU A 72 13.84 -14.32 6.13
CA LEU A 72 13.32 -14.67 4.81
C LEU A 72 12.44 -13.52 4.32
N VAL A 73 12.62 -13.10 3.07
CA VAL A 73 11.88 -11.97 2.47
C VAL A 73 10.41 -12.36 2.29
N PRO A 74 9.47 -11.82 3.09
CA PRO A 74 8.05 -12.07 2.91
C PRO A 74 7.54 -11.26 1.73
N ALA A 75 6.72 -11.86 0.86
CA ALA A 75 6.10 -11.15 -0.26
C ALA A 75 5.28 -9.94 0.23
N GLY A 76 4.61 -10.04 1.38
CA GLY A 76 3.86 -8.95 1.99
C GLY A 76 4.72 -7.85 2.65
N ALA A 77 6.03 -8.01 2.72
CA ALA A 77 6.96 -6.95 3.13
C ALA A 77 7.42 -6.09 1.94
N LEU A 78 7.04 -6.47 0.72
CA LEU A 78 7.41 -5.78 -0.51
C LEU A 78 6.23 -4.91 -0.95
N GLY A 79 6.53 -3.66 -1.25
CA GLY A 79 5.73 -2.83 -2.14
C GLY A 79 6.49 -2.70 -3.46
N GLU A 80 5.77 -2.45 -4.55
CA GLU A 80 6.37 -1.66 -5.63
C GLU A 80 6.84 -0.34 -5.01
N ALA A 81 7.99 0.19 -5.42
CA ALA A 81 8.40 1.53 -5.05
C ALA A 81 7.20 2.47 -5.30
N ALA A 82 6.49 2.82 -4.22
CA ALA A 82 5.82 4.09 -4.18
C ALA A 82 6.98 5.05 -4.29
N ALA A 83 7.13 5.66 -5.46
CA ALA A 83 7.97 6.82 -5.64
C ALA A 83 7.82 7.67 -4.37
N ASP A 84 8.91 7.87 -3.65
CA ASP A 84 8.99 8.66 -2.42
C ASP A 84 8.55 10.13 -2.64
N ASP A 85 8.24 10.50 -3.88
CA ASP A 85 7.61 11.74 -4.30
C ASP A 85 6.11 11.71 -3.99
N THR A 86 5.69 11.55 -2.73
CA THR A 86 4.30 11.78 -2.31
C THR A 86 4.21 12.79 -1.18
N VAL A 87 3.30 13.75 -1.31
CA VAL A 87 2.97 14.69 -0.25
C VAL A 87 1.78 14.20 0.57
N SER A 88 1.87 14.41 1.88
CA SER A 88 0.77 14.10 2.81
C SER A 88 -0.21 15.27 2.88
N VAL A 89 -1.47 15.01 2.51
CA VAL A 89 -2.50 16.04 2.41
C VAL A 89 -3.67 15.70 3.32
N SER A 90 -4.05 16.64 4.19
CA SER A 90 -5.27 16.51 5.00
C SER A 90 -6.43 17.27 4.35
N ILE A 91 -7.55 16.59 4.14
CA ILE A 91 -8.81 17.18 3.67
C ILE A 91 -9.95 16.92 4.65
N ALA A 92 -10.87 17.86 4.74
CA ALA A 92 -12.14 17.68 5.44
C ALA A 92 -13.25 17.49 4.39
N VAL A 93 -14.02 16.41 4.52
CA VAL A 93 -15.08 16.08 3.57
C VAL A 93 -16.36 15.80 4.33
N PRO A 94 -17.55 16.28 3.91
CA PRO A 94 -18.82 15.92 4.54
C PRO A 94 -18.96 14.41 4.68
N ALA A 95 -19.44 13.95 5.84
CA ALA A 95 -19.45 12.53 6.17
C ALA A 95 -20.27 11.70 5.15
N GLU A 96 -21.35 12.25 4.62
CA GLU A 96 -22.21 11.65 3.59
C GLU A 96 -21.55 11.54 2.21
N HIS A 97 -20.42 12.21 2.00
CA HIS A 97 -19.63 12.16 0.76
C HIS A 97 -18.46 11.17 0.84
N VAL A 98 -18.31 10.47 1.97
CA VAL A 98 -17.23 9.52 2.22
C VAL A 98 -17.81 8.12 2.52
N PRO A 99 -17.37 7.07 1.82
CA PRO A 99 -17.78 5.71 2.14
C PRO A 99 -17.39 5.33 3.57
N THR A 100 -18.32 4.75 4.30
CA THR A 100 -18.18 4.46 5.74
C THR A 100 -17.10 3.44 6.07
N GLY A 101 -16.76 2.57 5.12
CA GLY A 101 -15.75 1.51 5.28
C GLY A 101 -14.30 1.93 5.04
N LEU A 102 -14.04 3.19 4.67
CA LEU A 102 -12.67 3.63 4.39
C LEU A 102 -11.84 3.72 5.67
N ALA A 103 -10.64 3.16 5.63
CA ALA A 103 -9.67 3.16 6.71
C ALA A 103 -8.26 3.43 6.18
N ARG A 104 -7.28 3.52 7.08
CA ARG A 104 -5.86 3.55 6.68
C ARG A 104 -5.55 2.37 5.75
N GLY A 105 -4.85 2.66 4.65
CA GLY A 105 -4.49 1.70 3.61
C GLY A 105 -5.56 1.52 2.52
N SER A 106 -6.77 2.07 2.69
CA SER A 106 -7.76 2.09 1.60
C SER A 106 -7.28 2.93 0.41
N ARG A 107 -7.59 2.50 -0.81
CA ARG A 107 -7.36 3.26 -2.04
C ARG A 107 -8.63 3.99 -2.47
N VAL A 108 -8.50 5.23 -2.92
CA VAL A 108 -9.65 6.08 -3.28
C VAL A 108 -9.41 6.92 -4.52
N ASP A 109 -10.51 7.30 -5.16
CA ASP A 109 -10.54 8.39 -6.12
C ASP A 109 -11.16 9.63 -5.46
N VAL A 110 -10.61 10.80 -5.77
CA VAL A 110 -11.11 12.09 -5.29
C VAL A 110 -11.69 12.87 -6.46
N TRP A 111 -12.98 13.18 -6.36
CA TRP A 111 -13.72 13.91 -7.37
C TRP A 111 -14.12 15.29 -6.84
N VAL A 112 -14.07 16.29 -7.71
CA VAL A 112 -14.56 17.64 -7.43
C VAL A 112 -15.80 17.91 -8.28
N ILE A 113 -16.85 18.41 -7.63
CA ILE A 113 -18.08 18.82 -8.30
C ILE A 113 -18.00 20.31 -8.67
N GLY A 114 -18.23 20.64 -9.94
CA GLY A 114 -18.20 22.02 -10.43
C GLY A 114 -19.23 22.95 -9.77
N GLU A 115 -18.90 24.24 -9.69
CA GLU A 115 -19.70 25.28 -9.01
C GLU A 115 -20.95 25.70 -9.80
N ASP A 116 -20.91 25.53 -11.12
CA ASP A 116 -21.97 26.01 -11.98
C ASP A 116 -23.20 25.09 -11.89
N ARG A 117 -24.17 25.53 -11.08
CA ARG A 117 -25.48 24.88 -10.91
C ARG A 117 -26.38 25.03 -12.15
N ARG A 118 -26.00 25.85 -13.15
CA ARG A 118 -26.76 26.06 -14.40
C ARG A 118 -26.31 25.13 -15.52
N SER A 119 -25.06 24.73 -15.52
CA SER A 119 -24.59 23.56 -16.27
C SER A 119 -24.91 22.30 -15.46
N ARG A 120 -25.08 21.14 -16.11
CA ARG A 120 -25.12 19.86 -15.39
C ARG A 120 -23.76 19.74 -14.69
N ALA A 121 -23.72 19.96 -13.36
CA ALA A 121 -22.48 20.04 -12.60
C ALA A 121 -21.54 18.90 -13.02
N ALA A 122 -20.46 19.24 -13.71
CA ALA A 122 -19.50 18.27 -14.17
C ALA A 122 -18.72 17.80 -12.93
N ALA A 123 -18.71 16.50 -12.70
CA ALA A 123 -17.79 15.89 -11.75
C ALA A 123 -16.48 15.65 -12.47
N GLU A 124 -15.39 16.15 -11.91
CA GLU A 124 -14.04 15.96 -12.43
C GLU A 124 -13.25 15.06 -11.48
N LEU A 125 -12.57 14.06 -12.03
CA LEU A 125 -11.65 13.22 -11.28
C LEU A 125 -10.34 14.00 -11.12
N VAL A 126 -9.99 14.33 -9.89
CA VAL A 126 -8.85 15.20 -9.60
C VAL A 126 -7.65 14.41 -9.07
N LEU A 127 -7.90 13.37 -8.26
CA LEU A 127 -6.88 12.42 -7.81
C LEU A 127 -7.38 11.00 -8.04
N ALA A 128 -6.54 10.14 -8.61
CA ALA A 128 -6.90 8.76 -8.93
C ALA A 128 -6.04 7.77 -8.13
N ASP A 129 -6.69 6.74 -7.59
CA ASP A 129 -6.02 5.63 -6.89
C ASP A 129 -5.04 6.06 -5.78
N VAL A 130 -5.39 7.10 -5.01
CA VAL A 130 -4.56 7.59 -3.91
C VAL A 130 -4.80 6.79 -2.63
N VAL A 131 -3.73 6.63 -1.83
CA VAL A 131 -3.78 5.84 -0.58
C VAL A 131 -4.20 6.74 0.58
N ILE A 132 -5.10 6.22 1.42
CA ILE A 132 -5.41 6.82 2.72
C ILE A 132 -4.31 6.49 3.71
N LEU A 133 -3.57 7.50 4.15
CA LEU A 133 -2.61 7.42 5.25
C LEU A 133 -3.32 7.39 6.61
N ASP A 134 -4.40 8.14 6.76
CA ASP A 134 -5.21 8.10 7.99
C ASP A 134 -6.65 8.52 7.71
N ALA A 135 -7.59 7.95 8.47
CA ALA A 135 -9.02 8.24 8.37
C ALA A 135 -9.68 8.11 9.74
N PRO A 136 -9.47 9.10 10.64
CA PRO A 136 -10.05 9.07 11.97
C PRO A 136 -11.57 8.99 11.91
N VAL A 137 -12.13 8.03 12.64
CA VAL A 137 -13.57 7.99 12.91
C VAL A 137 -13.81 8.79 14.17
N VAL A 138 -14.55 9.89 14.09
CA VAL A 138 -14.95 10.64 15.28
C VAL A 138 -15.99 9.79 16.02
N THR A 139 -15.57 9.20 17.14
CA THR A 139 -16.41 8.32 17.97
C THR A 139 -17.00 9.02 19.19
N ASP A 140 -16.82 10.34 19.31
CA ASP A 140 -17.39 11.09 20.43
C ASP A 140 -18.92 11.08 20.35
N SER A 141 -19.49 10.26 21.23
CA SER A 141 -20.91 9.85 21.26
C SER A 141 -21.93 10.99 21.51
N PHE A 142 -21.48 12.24 21.54
CA PHE A 142 -22.32 13.42 21.80
C PHE A 142 -22.35 14.44 20.64
N ALA A 143 -21.56 14.27 19.59
CA ALA A 143 -21.64 15.09 18.39
C ALA A 143 -21.49 14.21 17.14
N SER A 144 -22.53 14.13 16.32
CA SER A 144 -22.39 13.56 14.97
C SER A 144 -21.42 14.45 14.20
N ALA A 145 -20.20 13.97 13.95
CA ALA A 145 -19.26 14.72 13.13
C ALA A 145 -19.86 14.90 11.73
N THR A 146 -20.07 16.15 11.34
CA THR A 146 -20.61 16.50 10.01
C THR A 146 -19.58 16.32 8.92
N THR A 147 -18.29 16.29 9.29
CA THR A 147 -17.17 16.08 8.38
C THR A 147 -16.30 14.92 8.85
N ARG A 148 -15.69 14.24 7.90
CA ARG A 148 -14.66 13.21 8.08
C ARG A 148 -13.32 13.79 7.63
N GLN A 149 -12.31 13.67 8.47
CA GLN A 149 -10.94 14.00 8.10
C GLN A 149 -10.31 12.80 7.38
N LEU A 150 -9.64 13.06 6.26
CA LEU A 150 -8.85 12.07 5.53
C LEU A 150 -7.45 12.63 5.29
N VAL A 151 -6.44 11.80 5.54
CA VAL A 151 -5.05 12.09 5.18
C VAL A 151 -4.69 11.20 4.00
N LEU A 152 -4.33 11.81 2.88
CA LEU A 152 -4.04 11.16 1.61
C LEU A 152 -2.55 11.24 1.30
N ALA A 153 -2.00 10.17 0.71
CA ALA A 153 -0.72 10.21 0.03
C ALA A 153 -0.96 10.58 -1.44
N VAL A 154 -0.53 11.77 -1.84
CA VAL A 154 -0.72 12.30 -3.19
C VAL A 154 0.63 12.34 -3.90
N PRO A 155 0.79 11.72 -5.09
CA PRO A 155 2.02 11.84 -5.87
C PRO A 155 2.39 13.30 -6.14
N GLU A 156 3.67 13.67 -6.07
CA GLU A 156 4.14 15.03 -6.35
C GLU A 156 3.79 15.46 -7.79
N ALA A 157 3.74 14.51 -8.72
CA ALA A 157 3.27 14.74 -10.09
C ALA A 157 1.82 15.26 -10.16
N GLU A 158 1.02 15.05 -9.11
CA GLU A 158 -0.36 15.51 -8.96
C GLU A 158 -0.48 16.73 -8.01
N GLU A 159 0.62 17.40 -7.64
CA GLU A 159 0.58 18.60 -6.77
C GLU A 159 -0.27 19.75 -7.36
N GLU A 160 -0.32 19.92 -8.68
CA GLU A 160 -1.17 20.95 -9.28
C GLU A 160 -2.67 20.70 -8.99
N SER A 161 -3.06 19.42 -8.93
CA SER A 161 -4.41 18.98 -8.57
C SER A 161 -4.74 19.25 -7.10
N LEU A 162 -3.72 19.34 -6.23
CA LEU A 162 -3.89 19.59 -4.80
C LEU A 162 -4.59 20.91 -4.51
N ALA A 163 -4.22 21.98 -5.24
CA ALA A 163 -4.85 23.28 -5.07
C ALA A 163 -6.35 23.23 -5.34
N ALA A 164 -6.78 22.46 -6.35
CA ALA A 164 -8.20 22.26 -6.66
C ALA A 164 -8.94 21.48 -5.58
N VAL A 165 -8.34 20.41 -5.05
CA VAL A 165 -8.93 19.62 -3.96
C VAL A 165 -9.07 20.44 -2.68
N LEU A 166 -8.03 21.20 -2.29
CA LEU A 166 -8.06 22.04 -1.09
C LEU A 166 -9.11 23.15 -1.19
N ALA A 167 -9.20 23.82 -2.34
CA ALA A 167 -10.23 24.83 -2.58
C ALA A 167 -11.64 24.20 -2.53
N ALA A 168 -11.85 23.07 -3.22
CA ALA A 168 -13.13 22.38 -3.25
C ALA A 168 -13.54 21.79 -1.90
N SER A 169 -12.58 21.38 -1.06
CA SER A 169 -12.82 20.87 0.29
C SER A 169 -13.40 21.97 1.19
N GLY A 170 -12.91 23.20 1.08
CA GLY A 170 -13.45 24.35 1.81
C GLY A 170 -14.90 24.70 1.44
N ASP A 171 -15.37 24.26 0.27
CA ASP A 171 -16.72 24.53 -0.25
C ASP A 171 -17.64 23.29 -0.22
N ASP A 172 -17.24 22.20 0.44
CA ASP A 172 -17.99 20.93 0.51
C ASP A 172 -18.25 20.26 -0.86
N ARG A 173 -17.38 20.51 -1.84
CA ARG A 173 -17.52 20.03 -3.24
C ARG A 173 -16.76 18.75 -3.55
N VAL A 174 -16.06 18.18 -2.56
CA VAL A 174 -15.29 16.95 -2.71
C VAL A 174 -16.16 15.71 -2.50
N ARG A 175 -16.01 14.71 -3.37
CA ARG A 175 -16.56 13.36 -3.23
C ARG A 175 -15.44 12.33 -3.23
N VAL A 176 -15.48 11.39 -2.30
CA VAL A 176 -14.50 10.31 -2.18
C VAL A 176 -15.14 9.01 -2.61
N VAL A 177 -14.48 8.26 -3.50
CA VAL A 177 -14.95 6.97 -3.98
C VAL A 177 -13.91 5.91 -3.60
N GLY A 178 -14.32 4.87 -2.88
CA GLY A 178 -13.44 3.76 -2.52
C GLY A 178 -13.19 2.84 -3.70
N ARG A 179 -11.94 2.37 -3.85
CA ARG A 179 -11.59 1.28 -4.75
C ARG A 179 -11.57 -0.04 -3.97
N GLY A 180 -12.17 -1.07 -4.56
CA GLY A 180 -12.25 -2.43 -4.00
C GLY A 180 -11.07 -3.28 -4.43
#